data_AF-A0A3D2CGZ5-F1
#
_entry.id   AF-A0A3D2CGZ5-F1
#
_cell.length_a   1.000
_cell.length_b   1.000
_cell.length_c   1.000
_cell.angle_alpha   90.00
_cell.angle_beta   90.00
_cell.angle_gamma   90.00
#
_symmetry.space_group_name_H-M   'P 1'
#
loop_
_entity.id
_entity.type
_entity.pdbx_description
1 polymer ?
#
loop_
_entity_poly.entity_id
_entity_poly.type
_entity_poly.pdbx_seq_one_letter_code
_entity_poly.pdbx_strand_id
1 'polypeptide(L)'
;MRDLSVAEVSRFVRSDVDDKRGWAADLRLALKSARLPVDAEHVCQVLAIVEQESGYEADPAVPGLGRVVQGELDRMFEKLGPVASTARAALLDHRAPGRDRTFEQRLSQIRTEQDADLLYREIVAFHRSRHPTLGRAMDLLAPDLVEQTNPITTAGSMQVSVSWSLDQAENDDSDLLRDVLYTRAGGLQYGTARLFAHDAPYDSPRYRFADYNAGFFASRNAALQAQLTAVTGRPLATDGDFLLYDKNGEARWKRSNTLNALLVFRAEHASHLSESRVRRDAAREKSAAFDDTQTIRALRS
;
A
#
# COMPACT_ATOMS: atom_id res chain seq x y z
N MET A 1 -1.14 10.66 31.08
CA MET A 1 -2.49 10.05 31.09
C MET A 1 -2.37 8.55 31.32
N ARG A 2 -3.39 7.89 31.86
CA ARG A 2 -3.38 6.42 32.04
C ARG A 2 -3.80 5.75 30.72
N ASP A 3 -3.11 4.68 30.34
CA ASP A 3 -3.52 3.81 29.23
C ASP A 3 -4.91 3.21 29.50
N LEU A 4 -5.77 3.25 28.48
CA LEU A 4 -7.05 2.53 28.48
C LEU A 4 -6.82 1.02 28.60
N SER A 5 -7.64 0.36 29.41
CA SER A 5 -7.68 -1.10 29.54
C SER A 5 -8.35 -1.76 28.33
N VAL A 6 -8.21 -3.08 28.16
CA VAL A 6 -8.92 -3.85 27.12
C VAL A 6 -10.44 -3.62 27.20
N ALA A 7 -10.99 -3.61 28.42
CA ALA A 7 -12.42 -3.40 28.63
C ALA A 7 -12.86 -1.99 28.17
N GLU A 8 -12.04 -0.97 28.42
CA GLU A 8 -12.32 0.39 27.97
C GLU A 8 -12.20 0.53 26.46
N VAL A 9 -11.13 0.01 25.84
CA VAL A 9 -10.94 0.01 24.38
C VAL A 9 -12.06 -0.74 23.67
N SER A 10 -12.51 -1.88 24.21
CA SER A 10 -13.60 -2.67 23.62
C SER A 10 -14.94 -1.93 23.53
N ARG A 11 -15.12 -0.83 24.26
CA ARG A 11 -16.32 0.02 24.15
C ARG A 11 -16.32 0.90 22.90
N PHE A 12 -15.15 1.18 22.32
CA PHE A 12 -15.01 1.92 21.06
C PHE A 12 -15.19 1.03 19.83
N VAL A 13 -14.98 -0.27 19.97
CA VAL A 13 -15.25 -1.25 18.89
C VAL A 13 -16.76 -1.30 18.62
N ARG A 14 -17.15 -1.38 17.34
CA ARG A 14 -18.55 -1.47 16.89
C ARG A 14 -19.27 -2.65 17.57
N SER A 15 -20.56 -2.48 17.84
CA SER A 15 -21.32 -3.38 18.73
C SER A 15 -21.61 -4.77 18.16
N ASP A 16 -21.62 -4.88 16.84
CA ASP A 16 -21.86 -6.10 16.03
C ASP A 16 -20.60 -6.95 15.82
N VAL A 17 -19.42 -6.47 16.24
CA VAL A 17 -18.18 -7.23 16.15
C VAL A 17 -18.17 -8.31 17.23
N ASP A 18 -18.01 -9.57 16.84
CA ASP A 18 -18.07 -10.72 17.77
C ASP A 18 -16.96 -10.65 18.86
N ASP A 19 -15.69 -10.56 18.45
CA ASP A 19 -14.55 -10.57 19.37
C ASP A 19 -14.01 -9.15 19.68
N LYS A 20 -14.85 -8.30 20.27
CA LYS A 20 -14.47 -6.93 20.64
C LYS A 20 -13.25 -6.86 21.56
N ARG A 21 -13.11 -7.84 22.46
CA ARG A 21 -12.01 -7.87 23.45
C ARG A 21 -10.70 -8.28 22.80
N GLY A 22 -10.71 -9.20 21.83
CA GLY A 22 -9.53 -9.55 21.05
C GLY A 22 -9.04 -8.38 20.20
N TRP A 23 -9.93 -7.72 19.46
CA TRP A 23 -9.59 -6.47 18.73
C TRP A 23 -9.01 -5.41 19.67
N ALA A 24 -9.61 -5.20 20.83
CA ALA A 24 -9.11 -4.27 21.82
C ALA A 24 -7.75 -4.67 22.42
N ALA A 25 -7.50 -5.97 22.63
CA ALA A 25 -6.21 -6.44 23.15
C ALA A 25 -5.09 -6.24 22.12
N ASP A 26 -5.32 -6.64 20.88
CA ASP A 26 -4.33 -6.54 19.80
C ASP A 26 -4.06 -5.08 19.44
N LEU A 27 -5.09 -4.22 19.40
CA LEU A 27 -4.91 -2.78 19.16
C LEU A 27 -4.04 -2.11 20.24
N ARG A 28 -4.23 -2.50 21.51
CA ARG A 28 -3.40 -1.98 22.60
C ARG A 28 -1.93 -2.37 22.42
N LEU A 29 -1.67 -3.59 21.94
CA LEU A 29 -0.32 -4.05 21.66
C LEU A 29 0.28 -3.28 20.47
N ALA A 30 -0.49 -3.08 19.40
CA ALA A 30 -0.08 -2.30 18.23
C ALA A 30 0.32 -0.86 18.58
N LEU A 31 -0.52 -0.15 19.34
CA LEU A 31 -0.21 1.21 19.81
C LEU A 31 1.05 1.25 20.68
N LYS A 32 1.20 0.29 21.60
CA LYS A 32 2.40 0.20 22.45
C LYS A 32 3.66 -0.11 21.66
N SER A 33 3.57 -1.00 20.67
CA SER A 33 4.69 -1.31 19.76
C SER A 33 5.12 -0.08 18.96
N ALA A 34 4.16 0.73 18.52
CA ALA A 34 4.41 2.01 17.86
C ALA A 34 4.83 3.14 18.83
N ARG A 35 4.96 2.85 20.14
CA ARG A 35 5.27 3.82 21.21
C ARG A 35 4.27 4.98 21.30
N LEU A 36 3.01 4.69 20.98
CA LEU A 36 1.89 5.62 21.05
C LEU A 36 1.11 5.45 22.36
N PRO A 37 0.46 6.52 22.86
CA PRO A 37 -0.42 6.40 24.01
C PRO A 37 -1.65 5.56 23.66
N VAL A 38 -2.13 4.79 24.64
CA VAL A 38 -3.40 4.06 24.51
C VAL A 38 -4.53 4.93 25.05
N ASP A 39 -4.88 5.99 24.31
CA ASP A 39 -5.98 6.90 24.63
C ASP A 39 -7.11 6.82 23.59
N ALA A 40 -8.21 7.53 23.85
CA ALA A 40 -9.39 7.48 22.99
C ALA A 40 -9.11 8.02 21.58
N GLU A 41 -8.21 9.00 21.44
CA GLU A 41 -7.90 9.61 20.14
C GLU A 41 -7.20 8.61 19.23
N HIS A 42 -6.14 7.96 19.69
CA HIS A 42 -5.39 6.99 18.89
C HIS A 42 -6.20 5.72 18.64
N VAL A 43 -6.94 5.26 19.66
CA VAL A 43 -7.84 4.10 19.54
C VAL A 43 -8.88 4.35 18.46
N CYS A 44 -9.59 5.48 18.50
CA CYS A 44 -10.62 5.78 17.51
C CYS A 44 -10.06 5.93 16.09
N GLN A 45 -8.85 6.51 15.94
CA GLN A 45 -8.22 6.65 14.63
C GLN A 45 -7.87 5.30 13.99
N VAL A 46 -7.29 4.37 14.76
CA VAL A 46 -6.99 3.03 14.23
C VAL A 46 -8.27 2.25 13.92
N LEU A 47 -9.26 2.29 14.82
CA LEU A 47 -10.53 1.61 14.62
C LEU A 47 -11.31 2.15 13.40
N ALA A 48 -11.22 3.46 13.13
CA ALA A 48 -11.83 4.04 11.93
C ALA A 48 -11.22 3.47 10.63
N ILE A 49 -9.90 3.28 10.59
CA ILE A 49 -9.23 2.64 9.45
C ILE A 49 -9.61 1.16 9.36
N VAL A 50 -9.58 0.40 10.47
CA VAL A 50 -10.02 -1.01 10.48
C VAL A 50 -11.44 -1.16 9.95
N GLU A 51 -12.35 -0.29 10.39
CA GLU A 51 -13.74 -0.31 9.94
C GLU A 51 -13.87 0.00 8.44
N GLN A 52 -13.12 0.99 7.95
CA GLN A 52 -13.10 1.37 6.52
C GLN A 52 -12.53 0.25 5.63
N GLU A 53 -11.42 -0.34 6.03
CA GLU A 53 -10.64 -1.26 5.17
C GLU A 53 -11.17 -2.69 5.20
N SER A 54 -11.68 -3.16 6.34
CA SER A 54 -12.02 -4.57 6.49
C SER A 54 -13.32 -4.85 7.24
N GLY A 55 -13.94 -3.85 7.85
CA GLY A 55 -15.15 -4.06 8.65
C GLY A 55 -14.94 -4.98 9.86
N TYR A 56 -13.73 -5.01 10.43
CA TYR A 56 -13.31 -5.89 11.53
C TYR A 56 -13.12 -7.37 11.17
N GLU A 57 -12.63 -7.63 9.96
CA GLU A 57 -12.16 -8.95 9.53
C GLU A 57 -10.69 -8.88 9.14
N ALA A 58 -9.88 -9.88 9.49
CA ALA A 58 -8.45 -9.83 9.18
C ALA A 58 -8.15 -10.07 7.69
N ASP A 59 -8.95 -10.93 7.07
CA ASP A 59 -8.87 -11.31 5.65
C ASP A 59 -10.31 -11.53 5.14
N PRO A 60 -11.06 -10.45 4.86
CA PRO A 60 -12.45 -10.54 4.46
C PRO A 60 -12.62 -11.22 3.10
N ALA A 61 -13.74 -11.93 2.93
CA ALA A 61 -14.09 -12.48 1.63
C ALA A 61 -14.55 -11.34 0.68
N VAL A 62 -13.93 -11.28 -0.51
CA VAL A 62 -14.26 -10.30 -1.54
C VAL A 62 -15.18 -10.95 -2.59
N PRO A 63 -16.45 -10.51 -2.72
CA PRO A 63 -17.38 -11.08 -3.67
C PRO A 63 -16.86 -11.05 -5.11
N GLY A 64 -16.71 -12.24 -5.72
CA GLY A 64 -16.27 -12.37 -7.09
C GLY A 64 -14.75 -12.25 -7.32
N LEU A 65 -13.94 -12.22 -6.27
CA LEU A 65 -12.49 -12.06 -6.36
C LEU A 65 -11.82 -13.06 -7.32
N GLY A 66 -12.18 -14.34 -7.28
CA GLY A 66 -11.65 -15.32 -8.23
C GLY A 66 -11.82 -14.94 -9.70
N ARG A 67 -12.95 -14.30 -10.07
CA ARG A 67 -13.15 -13.80 -11.45
C ARG A 67 -12.28 -12.58 -11.75
N VAL A 68 -12.07 -11.70 -10.76
CA VAL A 68 -11.18 -10.54 -10.91
C VAL A 68 -9.74 -10.99 -11.13
N VAL A 69 -9.24 -11.91 -10.28
CA VAL A 69 -7.89 -12.47 -10.39
C VAL A 69 -7.69 -13.17 -11.75
N GLN A 70 -8.67 -13.97 -12.19
CA GLN A 70 -8.62 -14.58 -13.53
C GLN A 70 -8.54 -13.53 -14.64
N GLY A 71 -9.36 -12.47 -14.58
CA GLY A 71 -9.34 -11.40 -15.57
C GLY A 71 -8.01 -10.63 -15.63
N GLU A 72 -7.37 -10.38 -14.48
CA GLU A 72 -6.04 -9.75 -14.45
C GLU A 72 -4.95 -10.66 -15.04
N LEU A 73 -4.99 -11.96 -14.73
CA LEU A 73 -4.09 -12.94 -15.33
C LEU A 73 -4.29 -13.02 -16.85
N ASP A 74 -5.53 -13.03 -17.32
CA ASP A 74 -5.84 -13.07 -18.75
C ASP A 74 -5.26 -11.84 -19.47
N ARG A 75 -5.45 -10.63 -18.93
CA ARG A 75 -4.84 -9.39 -19.48
C ARG A 75 -3.31 -9.42 -19.47
N MET A 76 -2.70 -10.08 -18.48
CA MET A 76 -1.25 -10.24 -18.44
C MET A 76 -0.77 -11.16 -19.56
N PHE A 77 -1.45 -12.30 -19.78
CA PHE A 77 -1.10 -13.24 -20.83
C PHE A 77 -1.43 -12.73 -22.24
N GLU A 78 -2.50 -11.94 -22.42
CA GLU A 78 -2.85 -11.32 -23.71
C GLU A 78 -1.71 -10.49 -24.31
N LYS A 79 -0.85 -9.91 -23.48
CA LYS A 79 0.35 -9.18 -23.92
C LYS A 79 1.36 -10.06 -24.68
N LEU A 80 1.27 -11.38 -24.54
CA LEU A 80 2.10 -12.35 -25.27
C LEU A 80 1.55 -12.68 -26.66
N GLY A 81 0.37 -12.16 -27.03
CA GLY A 81 -0.21 -12.33 -28.35
C GLY A 81 -0.48 -13.80 -28.70
N PRO A 82 -0.02 -14.32 -29.86
CA PRO A 82 -0.36 -15.67 -30.32
C PRO A 82 0.00 -16.82 -29.37
N VAL A 83 0.94 -16.62 -28.44
CA VAL A 83 1.37 -17.67 -27.50
C VAL A 83 0.69 -17.58 -26.13
N ALA A 84 -0.24 -16.65 -25.94
CA ALA A 84 -0.91 -16.39 -24.66
C ALA A 84 -1.55 -17.66 -24.05
N SER A 85 -2.34 -18.40 -24.84
CA SER A 85 -3.05 -19.60 -24.38
C SER A 85 -2.08 -20.71 -23.96
N THR A 86 -1.04 -20.96 -24.76
CA THR A 86 0.00 -21.95 -24.47
C THR A 86 0.80 -21.57 -23.22
N ALA A 87 1.19 -20.31 -23.08
CA ALA A 87 1.92 -19.82 -21.91
C ALA A 87 1.09 -19.95 -20.63
N ARG A 88 -0.21 -19.62 -20.71
CA ARG A 88 -1.15 -19.76 -19.60
C ARG A 88 -1.33 -21.21 -19.17
N ALA A 89 -1.55 -22.13 -20.12
CA ALA A 89 -1.65 -23.55 -19.83
C ALA A 89 -0.35 -24.09 -19.22
N ALA A 90 0.81 -23.72 -19.76
CA ALA A 90 2.10 -24.10 -19.21
C ALA A 90 2.36 -23.56 -17.79
N LEU A 91 1.70 -22.46 -17.38
CA LEU A 91 1.78 -21.97 -16.02
C LEU A 91 0.75 -22.64 -15.08
N LEU A 92 -0.50 -22.78 -15.54
CA LEU A 92 -1.65 -23.04 -14.66
C LEU A 92 -2.25 -24.44 -14.76
N ASP A 93 -1.98 -25.20 -15.84
CA ASP A 93 -2.46 -26.58 -16.02
C ASP A 93 -1.56 -27.60 -15.31
N HIS A 94 -1.25 -27.29 -14.06
CA HIS A 94 -0.41 -28.10 -13.19
C HIS A 94 -1.07 -28.28 -11.83
N ARG A 95 -0.78 -29.42 -11.20
CA ARG A 95 -1.21 -29.74 -9.84
C ARG A 95 0.01 -29.71 -8.94
N ALA A 96 -0.05 -28.93 -7.88
CA ALA A 96 0.96 -28.99 -6.83
C ALA A 96 0.91 -30.36 -6.12
N PRO A 97 2.03 -30.83 -5.55
CA PRO A 97 2.08 -32.09 -4.79
C PRO A 97 0.97 -32.17 -3.74
N GLY A 98 0.22 -33.29 -3.73
CA GLY A 98 -0.88 -33.51 -2.79
C GLY A 98 -2.18 -32.73 -3.09
N ARG A 99 -2.30 -32.07 -4.26
CA ARG A 99 -3.53 -31.39 -4.69
C ARG A 99 -4.23 -32.13 -5.83
N ASP A 100 -5.55 -32.22 -5.74
CA ASP A 100 -6.37 -32.90 -6.77
C ASP A 100 -6.80 -32.00 -7.93
N ARG A 101 -6.64 -30.68 -7.78
CA ARG A 101 -7.06 -29.67 -8.76
C ARG A 101 -5.86 -28.92 -9.32
N THR A 102 -5.99 -28.46 -10.56
CA THR A 102 -4.98 -27.60 -11.18
C THR A 102 -4.98 -26.20 -10.57
N PHE A 103 -3.90 -25.44 -10.75
CA PHE A 103 -3.88 -24.03 -10.36
C PHE A 103 -5.01 -23.25 -11.04
N GLU A 104 -5.27 -23.54 -12.31
CA GLU A 104 -6.39 -22.98 -13.06
C GLU A 104 -7.74 -23.17 -12.36
N GLN A 105 -8.04 -24.40 -11.96
CA GLN A 105 -9.29 -24.73 -11.28
C GLN A 105 -9.40 -24.03 -9.92
N ARG A 106 -8.26 -23.85 -9.23
CA ARG A 106 -8.20 -23.22 -7.91
C ARG A 106 -8.36 -21.70 -7.97
N LEU A 107 -7.96 -21.04 -9.07
CA LEU A 107 -8.22 -19.61 -9.27
C LEU A 107 -9.70 -19.26 -9.11
N SER A 108 -10.59 -20.13 -9.60
CA SER A 108 -12.05 -19.93 -9.49
C SER A 108 -12.58 -20.05 -8.04
N GLN A 109 -11.77 -20.56 -7.13
CA GLN A 109 -12.15 -20.81 -5.73
C GLN A 109 -11.65 -19.73 -4.78
N ILE A 110 -10.84 -18.78 -5.25
CA ILE A 110 -10.33 -17.67 -4.46
C ILE A 110 -11.51 -16.86 -3.91
N ARG A 111 -11.52 -16.69 -2.59
CA ARG A 111 -12.51 -15.87 -1.88
C ARG A 111 -11.88 -14.68 -1.17
N THR A 112 -10.65 -14.82 -0.70
CA THR A 112 -9.94 -13.78 0.04
C THR A 112 -8.63 -13.38 -0.65
N GLU A 113 -8.02 -12.30 -0.18
CA GLU A 113 -6.71 -11.88 -0.69
C GLU A 113 -5.62 -12.87 -0.28
N GLN A 114 -5.71 -13.44 0.94
CA GLN A 114 -4.80 -14.49 1.37
C GLN A 114 -4.89 -15.75 0.49
N ASP A 115 -6.09 -16.15 0.03
CA ASP A 115 -6.24 -17.26 -0.92
C ASP A 115 -5.47 -17.01 -2.22
N ALA A 116 -5.55 -15.77 -2.74
CA ALA A 116 -4.88 -15.38 -3.97
C ALA A 116 -3.35 -15.35 -3.79
N ASP A 117 -2.89 -14.78 -2.68
CA ASP A 117 -1.48 -14.69 -2.32
C ASP A 117 -0.85 -16.09 -2.12
N LEU A 118 -1.51 -16.96 -1.36
CA LEU A 118 -1.06 -18.35 -1.14
C LEU A 118 -1.01 -19.14 -2.45
N LEU A 119 -2.01 -18.99 -3.32
CA LEU A 119 -2.02 -19.67 -4.62
C LEU A 119 -0.89 -19.16 -5.52
N TYR A 120 -0.65 -17.85 -5.54
CA TYR A 120 0.45 -17.26 -6.29
C TYR A 120 1.81 -17.79 -5.82
N ARG A 121 2.06 -17.77 -4.50
CA ARG A 121 3.28 -18.33 -3.89
C ARG A 121 3.48 -19.81 -4.24
N GLU A 122 2.41 -20.60 -4.19
CA GLU A 122 2.44 -22.03 -4.54
C GLU A 122 2.75 -22.27 -6.03
N ILE A 123 2.20 -21.46 -6.94
CA ILE A 123 2.52 -21.51 -8.39
C ILE A 123 4.01 -21.23 -8.60
N VAL A 124 4.53 -20.16 -8.00
CA VAL A 124 5.94 -19.77 -8.13
C VAL A 124 6.85 -20.86 -7.57
N ALA A 125 6.58 -21.36 -6.35
CA ALA A 125 7.36 -22.40 -5.71
C ALA A 125 7.36 -23.69 -6.53
N PHE A 126 6.21 -24.09 -7.08
CA PHE A 126 6.08 -25.27 -7.94
C PHE A 126 6.99 -25.16 -9.17
N HIS A 127 6.93 -24.05 -9.90
CA HIS A 127 7.72 -23.87 -11.13
C HIS A 127 9.22 -23.74 -10.84
N ARG A 128 9.61 -23.08 -9.75
CA ARG A 128 11.00 -23.05 -9.29
C ARG A 128 11.52 -24.43 -8.94
N SER A 129 10.73 -25.25 -8.24
CA SER A 129 11.13 -26.61 -7.87
C SER A 129 11.37 -27.51 -9.09
N ARG A 130 10.68 -27.23 -10.20
CA ARG A 130 10.80 -27.96 -11.47
C ARG A 130 11.97 -27.47 -12.32
N HIS A 131 12.41 -26.23 -12.12
CA HIS A 131 13.52 -25.59 -12.84
C HIS A 131 14.53 -24.95 -11.86
N PRO A 132 15.22 -25.74 -11.01
CA PRO A 132 16.03 -25.20 -9.91
C PRO A 132 17.23 -24.37 -10.36
N THR A 133 17.80 -24.66 -11.53
CA THR A 133 18.92 -23.88 -12.10
C THR A 133 18.46 -22.50 -12.55
N LEU A 134 17.31 -22.41 -13.22
CA LEU A 134 16.70 -21.14 -13.60
C LEU A 134 16.24 -20.36 -12.37
N GLY A 135 15.62 -21.02 -11.39
CA GLY A 135 15.23 -20.42 -10.12
C GLY A 135 16.42 -19.73 -9.43
N ARG A 136 17.53 -20.46 -9.24
CA ARG A 136 18.76 -19.89 -8.63
C ARG A 136 19.33 -18.71 -9.41
N ALA A 137 19.29 -18.75 -10.74
CA ALA A 137 19.76 -17.65 -11.57
C ALA A 137 18.87 -16.41 -11.41
N MET A 138 17.55 -16.59 -11.33
CA MET A 138 16.62 -15.49 -11.07
C MET A 138 16.81 -14.91 -9.68
N ASP A 139 16.99 -15.75 -8.66
CA ASP A 139 17.20 -15.27 -7.28
C ASP A 139 18.51 -14.46 -7.14
N LEU A 140 19.55 -14.79 -7.93
CA LEU A 140 20.81 -14.01 -7.96
C LEU A 140 20.65 -12.65 -8.67
N LEU A 141 19.84 -12.60 -9.73
CA LEU A 141 19.66 -11.39 -10.55
C LEU A 141 18.56 -10.46 -10.00
N ALA A 142 17.58 -11.02 -9.31
CA ALA A 142 16.39 -10.34 -8.81
C ALA A 142 15.85 -11.11 -7.57
N PRO A 143 16.49 -10.93 -6.40
CA PRO A 143 16.14 -11.67 -5.18
C PRO A 143 14.66 -11.52 -4.79
N ASP A 144 14.11 -10.32 -5.00
CA ASP A 144 12.74 -9.97 -4.57
C ASP A 144 11.72 -10.06 -5.71
N LEU A 145 12.03 -10.78 -6.80
CA LEU A 145 11.18 -10.81 -7.99
C LEU A 145 9.74 -11.24 -7.68
N VAL A 146 9.58 -12.21 -6.78
CA VAL A 146 8.25 -12.70 -6.36
C VAL A 146 7.47 -11.59 -5.70
N GLU A 147 8.10 -10.80 -4.83
CA GLU A 147 7.46 -9.69 -4.14
C GLU A 147 7.07 -8.59 -5.13
N GLN A 148 7.98 -8.26 -6.05
CA GLN A 148 7.75 -7.24 -7.09
C GLN A 148 6.72 -7.65 -8.15
N THR A 149 6.40 -8.94 -8.25
CA THR A 149 5.47 -9.48 -9.25
C THR A 149 4.21 -10.09 -8.65
N ASN A 150 4.12 -10.20 -7.32
CA ASN A 150 2.90 -10.56 -6.63
C ASN A 150 1.88 -9.42 -6.83
N PRO A 151 0.71 -9.70 -7.43
CA PRO A 151 -0.30 -8.68 -7.64
C PRO A 151 -0.94 -8.17 -6.34
N ILE A 152 -0.80 -8.90 -5.23
CA ILE A 152 -1.30 -8.51 -3.92
C ILE A 152 -0.24 -7.67 -3.20
N THR A 153 -0.43 -6.35 -3.27
CA THR A 153 0.52 -5.34 -2.75
C THR A 153 0.13 -4.77 -1.39
N THR A 154 -1.10 -5.01 -0.95
CA THR A 154 -1.63 -4.68 0.39
C THR A 154 -2.18 -5.92 1.07
N ALA A 155 -2.23 -5.93 2.40
CA ALA A 155 -2.77 -7.07 3.15
C ALA A 155 -3.33 -6.69 4.52
N GLY A 156 -4.17 -7.58 5.05
CA GLY A 156 -4.63 -7.57 6.44
C GLY A 156 -5.78 -6.60 6.74
N SER A 157 -6.15 -6.54 8.01
CA SER A 157 -7.31 -5.78 8.51
C SER A 157 -7.27 -4.27 8.28
N MET A 158 -6.09 -3.73 7.94
CA MET A 158 -5.86 -2.32 7.66
C MET A 158 -5.28 -2.09 6.26
N GLN A 159 -5.27 -3.10 5.38
CA GLN A 159 -4.82 -3.01 4.00
C GLN A 159 -3.46 -2.30 3.83
N VAL A 160 -2.49 -2.68 4.66
CA VAL A 160 -1.18 -2.04 4.68
C VAL A 160 -0.32 -2.54 3.51
N SER A 161 0.45 -1.63 2.91
CA SER A 161 1.43 -1.97 1.87
C SER A 161 2.44 -3.01 2.37
N VAL A 162 2.60 -4.09 1.61
CA VAL A 162 3.56 -5.15 1.94
C VAL A 162 4.99 -4.65 1.80
N SER A 163 5.31 -3.89 0.74
CA SER A 163 6.65 -3.32 0.57
C SER A 163 7.02 -2.36 1.70
N TRP A 164 6.10 -1.49 2.11
CA TRP A 164 6.33 -0.64 3.28
C TRP A 164 6.53 -1.47 4.55
N SER A 165 5.78 -2.56 4.72
CA SER A 165 5.90 -3.44 5.89
C SER A 165 7.23 -4.19 5.91
N LEU A 166 7.76 -4.58 4.75
CA LEU A 166 9.10 -5.17 4.59
C LEU A 166 10.19 -4.18 5.02
N ASP A 167 10.09 -2.93 4.58
CA ASP A 167 11.03 -1.87 4.99
C ASP A 167 11.02 -1.61 6.51
N GLN A 168 9.97 -2.02 7.22
CA GLN A 168 9.85 -1.91 8.68
C GLN A 168 10.17 -3.19 9.43
N ALA A 169 10.19 -4.34 8.76
CA ALA A 169 10.40 -5.62 9.41
C ALA A 169 11.88 -5.80 9.79
N GLU A 170 12.14 -6.47 10.91
CA GLU A 170 13.50 -6.88 11.28
C GLU A 170 13.96 -8.14 10.53
N ASN A 171 13.02 -8.85 9.90
CA ASN A 171 13.27 -10.06 9.13
C ASN A 171 12.93 -9.82 7.65
N ASP A 172 13.81 -10.30 6.77
CA ASP A 172 13.71 -10.15 5.32
C ASP A 172 12.84 -11.26 4.67
N ASP A 173 12.23 -12.16 5.46
CA ASP A 173 11.33 -13.19 4.94
C ASP A 173 9.93 -12.62 4.64
N SER A 174 9.69 -12.27 3.37
CA SER A 174 8.40 -11.76 2.91
C SER A 174 7.24 -12.73 3.06
N ASP A 175 7.44 -14.03 2.89
CA ASP A 175 6.34 -14.99 2.98
C ASP A 175 5.83 -15.05 4.42
N LEU A 176 6.75 -15.07 5.39
CA LEU A 176 6.40 -15.00 6.81
C LEU A 176 5.73 -13.66 7.15
N LEU A 177 6.24 -12.55 6.63
CA LEU A 177 5.63 -11.23 6.87
C LEU A 177 4.20 -11.18 6.34
N ARG A 178 3.95 -11.69 5.12
CA ARG A 178 2.61 -11.76 4.54
C ARG A 178 1.66 -12.56 5.43
N ASP A 179 2.09 -13.72 5.90
CA ASP A 179 1.29 -14.54 6.81
C ASP A 179 0.98 -13.79 8.12
N VAL A 180 1.93 -13.01 8.64
CA VAL A 180 1.71 -12.13 9.79
C VAL A 180 0.69 -11.03 9.48
N LEU A 181 0.79 -10.37 8.33
CA LEU A 181 -0.11 -9.28 7.91
C LEU A 181 -1.58 -9.74 7.84
N TYR A 182 -1.83 -10.98 7.41
CA TYR A 182 -3.18 -11.56 7.37
C TYR A 182 -3.75 -11.92 8.75
N THR A 183 -2.95 -11.88 9.82
CA THR A 183 -3.47 -12.00 11.18
C THR A 183 -4.04 -10.66 11.66
N ARG A 184 -5.05 -10.71 12.54
CA ARG A 184 -5.58 -9.49 13.20
C ARG A 184 -4.47 -8.70 13.91
N ALA A 185 -3.62 -9.39 14.65
CA ALA A 185 -2.54 -8.74 15.41
C ALA A 185 -1.50 -8.09 14.49
N GLY A 186 -1.06 -8.80 13.44
CA GLY A 186 -0.08 -8.28 12.48
C GLY A 186 -0.64 -7.12 11.65
N GLY A 187 -1.86 -7.26 11.12
CA GLY A 187 -2.54 -6.19 10.40
C GLY A 187 -2.69 -4.92 11.25
N LEU A 188 -3.07 -5.05 12.53
CA LEU A 188 -3.11 -3.93 13.47
C LEU A 188 -1.73 -3.35 13.75
N GLN A 189 -0.71 -4.19 13.96
CA GLN A 189 0.65 -3.74 14.28
C GLN A 189 1.22 -2.88 13.15
N TYR A 190 1.27 -3.41 11.93
CA TYR A 190 1.85 -2.72 10.78
C TYR A 190 0.96 -1.57 10.30
N GLY A 191 -0.37 -1.75 10.28
CA GLY A 191 -1.30 -0.69 9.92
C GLY A 191 -1.27 0.49 10.90
N THR A 192 -1.20 0.23 12.21
CA THR A 192 -1.06 1.30 13.22
C THR A 192 0.26 2.04 13.07
N ALA A 193 1.37 1.30 12.89
CA ALA A 193 2.66 1.93 12.64
C ALA A 193 2.61 2.80 11.38
N ARG A 194 1.98 2.32 10.29
CA ARG A 194 1.81 3.08 9.04
C ARG A 194 0.98 4.34 9.22
N LEU A 195 -0.13 4.26 9.94
CA LEU A 195 -1.03 5.40 10.18
C LEU A 195 -0.35 6.57 10.88
N PHE A 196 0.63 6.28 11.74
CA PHE A 196 1.36 7.26 12.52
C PHE A 196 2.83 7.42 12.11
N ALA A 197 3.22 6.87 10.95
CA ALA A 197 4.61 6.87 10.49
C ALA A 197 5.16 8.25 10.09
N HIS A 198 4.28 9.23 9.82
CA HIS A 198 4.69 10.61 9.56
C HIS A 198 3.98 11.61 10.47
N ASP A 199 4.66 12.73 10.70
CA ASP A 199 4.06 13.92 11.28
C ASP A 199 2.99 14.44 10.32
N ALA A 200 1.74 14.42 10.77
CA ALA A 200 0.61 14.97 10.05
C ALA A 200 0.10 16.16 10.89
N PRO A 201 0.71 17.35 10.76
CA PRO A 201 0.39 18.53 11.56
C PRO A 201 -0.91 19.18 11.04
N TYR A 202 -1.97 18.39 10.93
CA TYR A 202 -3.26 18.82 10.43
C TYR A 202 -4.23 19.00 11.59
N ASP A 203 -5.12 19.98 11.48
CA ASP A 203 -6.14 20.27 12.50
C ASP A 203 -7.21 19.18 12.64
N SER A 204 -7.22 18.18 11.75
CA SER A 204 -8.27 17.15 11.68
C SER A 204 -7.72 15.79 11.22
N PRO A 205 -8.05 14.68 11.92
CA PRO A 205 -7.63 13.33 11.56
C PRO A 205 -7.99 12.89 10.13
N ARG A 206 -9.07 13.44 9.56
CA ARG A 206 -9.49 13.13 8.18
C ARG A 206 -8.38 13.30 7.14
N TYR A 207 -7.45 14.24 7.36
CA TYR A 207 -6.32 14.45 6.46
C TYR A 207 -5.22 13.39 6.66
N ARG A 208 -5.01 12.92 7.90
CA ARG A 208 -4.16 11.75 8.15
C ARG A 208 -4.76 10.49 7.51
N PHE A 209 -6.09 10.33 7.53
CA PHE A 209 -6.76 9.22 6.85
C PHE A 209 -6.62 9.31 5.32
N ALA A 210 -6.73 10.51 4.75
CA ALA A 210 -6.45 10.71 3.33
C ALA A 210 -4.97 10.39 3.00
N ASP A 211 -4.02 10.77 3.85
CA ASP A 211 -2.60 10.38 3.69
C ASP A 211 -2.38 8.87 3.84
N TYR A 212 -3.16 8.18 4.67
CA TYR A 212 -3.09 6.73 4.80
C TYR A 212 -3.41 6.04 3.46
N ASN A 213 -4.48 6.50 2.79
CA ASN A 213 -4.97 5.93 1.54
C ASN A 213 -4.18 6.38 0.31
N ALA A 214 -3.80 7.67 0.24
CA ALA A 214 -3.18 8.28 -0.94
C ALA A 214 -1.64 8.44 -0.82
N GLY A 215 -1.07 8.03 0.31
CA GLY A 215 0.36 8.10 0.59
C GLY A 215 0.75 9.33 1.43
N PHE A 216 1.96 9.27 1.98
CA PHE A 216 2.44 10.28 2.92
C PHE A 216 2.37 11.69 2.35
N PHE A 217 1.80 12.60 3.16
CA PHE A 217 1.61 14.02 2.85
C PHE A 217 0.69 14.31 1.66
N ALA A 218 -0.12 13.34 1.17
CA ALA A 218 -1.03 13.56 0.05
C ALA A 218 -2.01 14.72 0.28
N SER A 219 -2.53 14.90 1.49
CA SER A 219 -3.43 16.00 1.85
C SER A 219 -2.75 17.37 1.76
N ARG A 220 -1.53 17.48 2.30
CA ARG A 220 -0.71 18.69 2.13
C ARG A 220 -0.47 18.97 0.65
N ASN A 221 -0.10 17.95 -0.11
CA ASN A 221 0.21 18.08 -1.52
C ASN A 221 -1.02 18.48 -2.35
N ALA A 222 -2.20 17.96 -2.01
CA ALA A 222 -3.48 18.35 -2.60
C ALA A 222 -3.78 19.84 -2.37
N ALA A 223 -3.49 20.37 -1.17
CA ALA A 223 -3.61 21.79 -0.90
C ALA A 223 -2.63 22.63 -1.73
N LEU A 224 -1.38 22.17 -1.89
CA LEU A 224 -0.39 22.82 -2.77
C LEU A 224 -0.80 22.77 -4.25
N GLN A 225 -1.41 21.69 -4.72
CA GLN A 225 -1.97 21.59 -6.08
C GLN A 225 -3.10 22.61 -6.28
N ALA A 226 -3.99 22.77 -5.31
CA ALA A 226 -5.05 23.78 -5.38
C ALA A 226 -4.48 25.21 -5.44
N GLN A 227 -3.46 25.50 -4.62
CA GLN A 227 -2.74 26.77 -4.67
C GLN A 227 -2.06 27.00 -6.02
N LEU A 228 -1.42 25.97 -6.56
CA LEU A 228 -0.75 26.02 -7.86
C LEU A 228 -1.75 26.26 -9.01
N THR A 229 -2.95 25.67 -8.94
CA THR A 229 -4.06 25.98 -9.87
C THR A 229 -4.48 27.43 -9.76
N ALA A 230 -4.63 27.97 -8.54
CA ALA A 230 -5.01 29.37 -8.34
C ALA A 230 -3.98 30.35 -8.91
N VAL A 231 -2.68 30.07 -8.74
CA VAL A 231 -1.59 30.94 -9.21
C VAL A 231 -1.40 30.86 -10.72
N THR A 232 -1.41 29.65 -11.30
CA THR A 232 -1.09 29.45 -12.73
C THR A 232 -2.31 29.47 -13.66
N GLY A 233 -3.52 29.45 -13.11
CA GLY A 233 -4.77 29.28 -13.86
C GLY A 233 -4.92 27.92 -14.54
N ARG A 234 -4.02 26.95 -14.27
CA ARG A 234 -4.06 25.60 -14.86
C ARG A 234 -4.81 24.65 -13.94
N PRO A 235 -5.92 24.04 -14.38
CA PRO A 235 -6.63 23.05 -13.60
C PRO A 235 -5.74 21.83 -13.30
N LEU A 236 -5.66 21.44 -12.04
CA LEU A 236 -4.98 20.24 -11.57
C LEU A 236 -5.97 19.34 -10.83
N ALA A 237 -5.77 18.03 -10.94
CA ALA A 237 -6.36 17.12 -9.97
C ALA A 237 -5.68 17.35 -8.62
N THR A 238 -6.46 17.33 -7.53
CA THR A 238 -5.95 17.43 -6.15
C THR A 238 -5.76 16.04 -5.57
N ASP A 239 -4.97 15.22 -6.26
CA ASP A 239 -4.68 13.82 -5.93
C ASP A 239 -3.47 13.64 -5.00
N GLY A 240 -2.72 14.72 -4.73
CA GLY A 240 -1.57 14.72 -3.84
C GLY A 240 -0.25 14.27 -4.48
N ASP A 241 -0.24 14.03 -5.80
CA ASP A 241 0.94 13.56 -6.54
C ASP A 241 1.56 14.66 -7.41
N PHE A 242 2.81 15.00 -7.07
CA PHE A 242 3.66 15.91 -7.82
C PHE A 242 4.43 15.19 -8.91
N LEU A 243 4.71 13.90 -8.75
CA LEU A 243 5.40 13.06 -9.73
C LEU A 243 4.50 11.91 -10.19
N LEU A 244 4.90 11.25 -11.27
CA LEU A 244 4.27 10.00 -11.68
C LEU A 244 5.07 8.85 -11.09
N TYR A 245 4.39 7.86 -10.53
CA TYR A 245 5.02 6.67 -9.97
C TYR A 245 4.73 5.43 -10.81
N ASP A 246 5.60 4.43 -10.71
CA ASP A 246 5.28 3.09 -11.18
C ASP A 246 4.68 2.24 -10.04
N LYS A 247 4.40 0.97 -10.34
CA LYS A 247 3.80 0.02 -9.39
C LYS A 247 4.67 -0.27 -8.17
N ASN A 248 5.98 0.02 -8.24
CA ASN A 248 6.92 -0.20 -7.15
C ASN A 248 7.08 1.08 -6.31
N GLY A 249 6.35 2.15 -6.63
CA GLY A 249 6.47 3.44 -5.95
C GLY A 249 7.68 4.25 -6.40
N GLU A 250 8.33 3.91 -7.51
CA GLU A 250 9.46 4.67 -8.04
C GLU A 250 9.01 5.81 -8.96
N ALA A 251 9.65 6.97 -8.82
CA ALA A 251 9.33 8.14 -9.63
C ALA A 251 9.74 7.94 -11.09
N ARG A 252 8.79 8.09 -12.01
CA ARG A 252 9.00 7.99 -13.45
C ARG A 252 9.64 9.27 -13.99
N TRP A 253 10.47 9.10 -15.02
CA TRP A 253 11.08 10.24 -15.74
C TRP A 253 10.05 11.15 -16.43
N LYS A 254 8.88 10.60 -16.79
CA LYS A 254 7.79 11.34 -17.44
C LYS A 254 7.21 12.37 -16.46
N ARG A 255 7.06 13.62 -16.93
CA ARG A 255 6.49 14.71 -16.13
C ARG A 255 5.00 14.46 -15.87
N SER A 256 4.56 14.67 -14.63
CA SER A 256 3.15 14.79 -14.26
C SER A 256 2.58 16.14 -14.70
N ASN A 257 1.26 16.29 -14.62
CA ASN A 257 0.61 17.58 -14.81
C ASN A 257 1.00 18.58 -13.71
N THR A 258 1.09 18.13 -12.46
CA THR A 258 1.53 18.95 -11.33
C THR A 258 2.95 19.49 -11.52
N LEU A 259 3.90 18.65 -11.95
CA LEU A 259 5.28 19.08 -12.22
C LEU A 259 5.33 20.07 -13.39
N ASN A 260 4.51 19.87 -14.43
CA ASN A 260 4.42 20.85 -15.52
C ASN A 260 3.88 22.19 -15.03
N ALA A 261 2.87 22.19 -14.16
CA ALA A 261 2.35 23.43 -13.55
C ALA A 261 3.38 24.11 -12.64
N LEU A 262 4.18 23.36 -11.88
CA LEU A 262 5.28 23.93 -11.08
C LEU A 262 6.32 24.62 -11.96
N LEU A 263 6.63 24.07 -13.14
CA LEU A 263 7.57 24.68 -14.08
C LEU A 263 7.02 25.96 -14.71
N VAL A 264 5.70 26.03 -14.91
CA VAL A 264 4.99 27.24 -15.36
C VAL A 264 5.03 28.31 -14.27
N PHE A 265 4.62 27.95 -13.05
CA PHE A 265 4.74 28.83 -11.88
C PHE A 265 6.17 29.37 -11.74
N ARG A 266 7.18 28.49 -11.86
CA ARG A 266 8.58 28.89 -11.80
C ARG A 266 8.95 29.88 -12.90
N ALA A 267 8.45 29.72 -14.13
CA ALA A 267 8.74 30.65 -15.21
C ALA A 267 8.10 32.04 -14.98
N GLU A 268 6.88 32.08 -14.44
CA GLU A 268 6.07 33.29 -14.32
C GLU A 268 6.33 34.05 -13.00
N HIS A 269 6.61 33.34 -11.91
CA HIS A 269 6.64 33.92 -10.55
C HIS A 269 7.95 33.66 -9.78
N ALA A 270 8.74 32.65 -10.17
CA ALA A 270 9.96 32.28 -9.44
C ALA A 270 11.16 32.00 -10.36
N SER A 271 11.40 32.89 -11.33
CA SER A 271 12.39 32.71 -12.40
C SER A 271 13.83 32.53 -11.91
N HIS A 272 14.12 32.99 -10.69
CA HIS A 272 15.39 32.78 -9.99
C HIS A 272 15.67 31.31 -9.64
N LEU A 273 14.63 30.45 -9.55
CA LEU A 273 14.80 29.01 -9.35
C LEU A 273 15.18 28.34 -10.68
N SER A 274 16.04 27.31 -10.64
CA SER A 274 16.32 26.49 -11.83
C SER A 274 15.30 25.36 -11.99
N GLU A 275 15.09 24.88 -13.22
CA GLU A 275 14.22 23.71 -13.47
C GLU A 275 14.72 22.47 -12.71
N SER A 276 16.05 22.24 -12.66
CA SER A 276 16.63 21.13 -11.90
C SER A 276 16.31 21.23 -10.40
N ARG A 277 16.25 22.45 -9.85
CA ARG A 277 15.83 22.67 -8.46
C ARG A 277 14.37 22.27 -8.25
N VAL A 278 13.46 22.77 -9.09
CA VAL A 278 12.03 22.44 -9.02
C VAL A 278 11.80 20.93 -9.06
N ARG A 279 12.49 20.21 -9.96
CA ARG A 279 12.41 18.75 -10.04
C ARG A 279 12.89 18.04 -8.78
N ARG A 280 14.03 18.49 -8.24
CA ARG A 280 14.62 17.91 -7.03
C ARG A 280 13.75 18.18 -5.81
N ASP A 281 13.15 19.36 -5.75
CA ASP A 281 12.24 19.73 -4.67
C ASP A 281 10.94 18.93 -4.78
N ALA A 282 10.36 18.78 -5.98
CA ALA A 282 9.19 17.91 -6.21
C ALA A 282 9.46 16.43 -5.85
N ALA A 283 10.68 15.92 -6.04
CA ALA A 283 11.04 14.56 -5.61
C ALA A 283 11.01 14.35 -4.08
N ARG A 284 10.88 15.43 -3.29
CA ARG A 284 10.70 15.34 -1.84
C ARG A 284 9.24 15.29 -1.41
N GLU A 285 8.29 15.23 -2.34
CA GLU A 285 6.86 15.38 -2.06
C GLU A 285 6.27 14.40 -1.04
N LYS A 286 6.90 13.25 -0.81
CA LYS A 286 6.48 12.25 0.21
C LYS A 286 7.19 12.44 1.56
N SER A 287 7.87 13.57 1.77
CA SER A 287 8.62 13.88 3.00
C SER A 287 8.20 15.22 3.62
N ALA A 288 8.44 15.38 4.92
CA ALA A 288 8.22 16.64 5.64
C ALA A 288 9.09 17.78 5.08
N ALA A 289 10.32 17.47 4.64
CA ALA A 289 11.26 18.45 4.09
C ALA A 289 10.76 19.14 2.81
N PHE A 290 9.68 18.66 2.17
CA PHE A 290 9.09 19.31 1.01
C PHE A 290 8.61 20.74 1.32
N ASP A 291 8.02 20.94 2.50
CA ASP A 291 7.52 22.24 2.96
C ASP A 291 8.59 23.32 3.00
N ASP A 292 9.83 22.91 3.26
CA ASP A 292 11.00 23.78 3.41
C ASP A 292 11.79 23.99 2.12
N THR A 293 11.37 23.35 1.03
CA THR A 293 12.04 23.52 -0.25
C THR A 293 11.88 24.95 -0.78
N GLN A 294 12.85 25.41 -1.57
CA GLN A 294 12.80 26.75 -2.13
C GLN A 294 11.60 26.92 -3.06
N THR A 295 11.24 25.86 -3.81
CA THR A 295 10.05 25.87 -4.66
C THR A 295 8.76 26.05 -3.86
N ILE A 296 8.56 25.32 -2.76
CA ILE A 296 7.33 25.43 -1.96
C ILE A 296 7.26 26.73 -1.16
N ARG A 297 8.40 27.19 -0.62
CA ARG A 297 8.47 28.52 0.03
C ARG A 297 8.13 29.66 -0.94
N ALA A 298 8.59 29.58 -2.19
CA ALA A 298 8.24 30.56 -3.22
C ALA A 298 6.77 30.47 -3.65
N LEU A 299 6.16 29.28 -3.67
CA LEU A 299 4.74 29.13 -3.97
C LEU A 299 3.84 29.74 -2.88
N ARG A 300 4.31 29.74 -1.63
CA ARG A 300 3.59 30.25 -0.46
C ARG A 300 3.72 31.74 -0.21
N SER A 301 4.71 32.40 -0.81
CA SER A 301 4.94 33.84 -0.71
C SER A 301 4.03 34.64 -1.63
#